data_AF-A0A6P8SR59-F1
#
_entry.id   AF-A0A6P8SR59-F1
#
_cell.length_a   1.000
_cell.length_b   1.000
_cell.length_c   1.000
_cell.angle_alpha   90.00
_cell.angle_beta   90.00
_cell.angle_gamma   90.00
#
_symmetry.space_group_name_H-M   'P 1'
#
loop_
_entity.id
_entity.type
_entity.pdbx_description
1 polymer ?
#
loop_
_entity_poly.entity_id
_entity_poly.type
_entity_poly.pdbx_seq_one_letter_code
_entity_poly.pdbx_strand_id
1 'polypeptide(L)'
;MPMIDLSAISDPLQLKSISDRELHFLKEYCAIMKPLTVALDILQGEDNCYFGTLLPTLETLMSKTLEMKDSLTVATGLPEAIVQAIKKRFASVLESNNAMLAAVTLPKFKLRWVRDQRKKEMVKGILAAECHKFLPGHEQQPARNPVSPTTPPDSGSSKDKEQDFFCFEDDDETFSTVETEVMAYLKTAETGMEILKTFPTIKAICLKLNAATPSSAPVERLFSLGSLVLSPKRNRLSDQRFEKLLLMRYNHWFES
;
A
#
# COMPACT_ATOMS: atom_id res chain seq x y z
N MET A 1 -29.92 -24.38 -0.85
CA MET A 1 -30.60 -25.49 -1.51
C MET A 1 -30.32 -26.76 -0.70
N PRO A 2 -31.33 -27.43 -0.16
CA PRO A 2 -31.17 -28.72 0.52
C PRO A 2 -30.67 -29.81 -0.45
N MET A 3 -29.90 -30.79 0.06
CA MET A 3 -29.31 -31.88 -0.74
C MET A 3 -30.36 -32.76 -1.43
N ILE A 4 -31.54 -32.88 -0.82
CA ILE A 4 -32.69 -33.61 -1.36
C ILE A 4 -33.12 -33.05 -2.73
N ASP A 5 -32.95 -31.74 -2.95
CA ASP A 5 -33.30 -31.10 -4.22
C ASP A 5 -32.23 -31.34 -5.30
N LEU A 6 -30.96 -31.55 -4.92
CA LEU A 6 -29.85 -31.78 -5.85
C LEU A 6 -29.81 -33.21 -6.39
N SER A 7 -30.13 -34.20 -5.56
CA SER A 7 -30.28 -35.59 -6.01
C SER A 7 -31.49 -35.75 -6.94
N ALA A 8 -32.62 -35.11 -6.61
CA ALA A 8 -33.82 -35.15 -7.44
C ALA A 8 -33.62 -34.58 -8.85
N ILE A 9 -32.63 -33.69 -9.04
CA ILE A 9 -32.25 -33.13 -10.35
C ILE A 9 -31.15 -33.98 -11.03
N SER A 10 -30.19 -34.51 -10.27
CA SER A 10 -29.06 -35.27 -10.82
C SER A 10 -29.46 -36.67 -11.32
N ASP A 11 -30.40 -37.33 -10.63
CA ASP A 11 -30.80 -38.71 -10.94
C ASP A 11 -31.48 -38.82 -12.32
N PRO A 12 -32.43 -37.93 -12.71
CA PRO A 12 -32.97 -37.93 -14.08
C PRO A 12 -31.95 -37.61 -15.17
N LEU A 13 -30.89 -36.87 -14.82
CA LEU A 13 -29.83 -36.45 -15.74
C LEU A 13 -28.67 -37.46 -15.83
N GLN A 14 -28.72 -38.57 -15.08
CA GLN A 14 -27.64 -39.56 -14.97
C GLN A 14 -26.28 -38.95 -14.55
N LEU A 15 -26.31 -37.87 -13.77
CA LEU A 15 -25.13 -37.19 -13.25
C LEU A 15 -24.82 -37.67 -11.84
N LYS A 16 -23.53 -37.73 -11.50
CA LYS A 16 -23.10 -37.99 -10.12
C LYS A 16 -23.48 -36.78 -9.26
N SER A 17 -24.39 -36.98 -8.31
CA SER A 17 -24.77 -35.93 -7.35
C SER A 17 -23.60 -35.54 -6.44
N ILE A 18 -23.57 -34.27 -6.04
CA ILE A 18 -22.60 -33.74 -5.07
C ILE A 18 -22.86 -34.40 -3.71
N SER A 19 -21.82 -34.89 -3.05
CA SER A 19 -21.91 -35.45 -1.71
C SER A 19 -22.00 -34.38 -0.62
N ASP A 20 -22.50 -34.75 0.57
CA ASP A 20 -22.59 -33.82 1.71
C ASP A 20 -21.22 -33.22 2.06
N ARG A 21 -20.16 -34.02 1.94
CA ARG A 21 -18.79 -33.59 2.18
C ARG A 21 -18.31 -32.58 1.14
N GLU A 22 -18.61 -32.79 -0.14
CA GLU A 22 -18.27 -31.85 -1.22
C GLU A 22 -19.07 -30.54 -1.07
N LEU A 23 -20.36 -30.62 -0.74
CA LEU A 23 -21.17 -29.43 -0.47
C LEU A 23 -20.65 -28.65 0.73
N HIS A 24 -20.25 -29.34 1.80
CA HIS A 24 -19.65 -28.72 2.98
C HIS A 24 -18.29 -28.08 2.66
N PHE A 25 -17.44 -28.75 1.88
CA PHE A 25 -16.21 -28.15 1.35
C PHE A 25 -16.49 -26.87 0.57
N LEU A 26 -17.50 -26.85 -0.32
CA LEU A 26 -17.85 -25.65 -1.09
C LEU A 26 -18.29 -24.49 -0.20
N LYS A 27 -19.03 -24.76 0.89
CA LYS A 27 -19.41 -23.73 1.87
C LYS A 27 -18.18 -23.14 2.56
N GLU A 28 -17.28 -24.00 3.04
CA GLU A 28 -16.01 -23.56 3.65
C GLU A 28 -15.15 -22.79 2.65
N TYR A 29 -15.02 -23.28 1.42
CA TYR A 29 -14.31 -22.60 0.33
C TYR A 29 -14.82 -21.19 0.08
N CYS A 30 -16.14 -21.01 -0.07
CA CYS A 30 -16.74 -19.70 -0.26
C CYS A 30 -16.46 -18.76 0.92
N ALA A 31 -16.51 -19.26 2.15
CA ALA A 31 -16.18 -18.47 3.33
C ALA A 31 -14.70 -18.03 3.33
N ILE A 32 -13.78 -18.95 3.04
CA ILE A 32 -12.33 -18.68 3.01
C ILE A 32 -11.94 -17.71 1.89
N MET A 33 -12.63 -17.77 0.76
CA MET A 33 -12.33 -16.91 -0.39
C MET A 33 -12.91 -15.50 -0.24
N LYS A 34 -13.86 -15.26 0.67
CA LYS A 34 -14.50 -13.95 0.86
C LYS A 34 -13.53 -12.81 1.21
N PRO A 35 -12.55 -12.97 2.11
CA PRO A 35 -11.54 -11.93 2.33
C PRO A 35 -10.72 -11.60 1.07
N LEU A 36 -10.45 -12.59 0.22
CA LEU A 36 -9.73 -12.38 -1.04
C LEU A 36 -10.56 -11.55 -2.02
N THR A 37 -11.87 -11.80 -2.13
CA THR A 37 -12.73 -10.99 -3.01
C THR A 37 -12.79 -9.54 -2.52
N VAL A 38 -12.92 -9.32 -1.21
CA VAL A 38 -12.88 -7.97 -0.63
C VAL A 38 -11.54 -7.28 -0.89
N ALA A 39 -10.42 -8.00 -0.78
CA ALA A 39 -9.10 -7.46 -1.10
C ALA A 39 -8.99 -7.07 -2.58
N LEU A 40 -9.56 -7.86 -3.50
CA LEU A 40 -9.62 -7.51 -4.92
C LEU A 40 -10.45 -6.26 -5.15
N ASP A 41 -11.64 -6.15 -4.54
CA ASP A 41 -12.50 -4.97 -4.66
C ASP A 41 -11.78 -3.70 -4.20
N ILE A 42 -11.04 -3.77 -3.09
CA ILE A 42 -10.23 -2.66 -2.56
C ILE A 42 -9.13 -2.25 -3.55
N LEU A 43 -8.40 -3.21 -4.12
CA LEU A 43 -7.23 -2.91 -4.98
C LEU A 43 -7.62 -2.55 -6.41
N GLN A 44 -8.80 -2.98 -6.85
CA GLN A 44 -9.32 -2.71 -8.18
C GLN A 44 -10.18 -1.45 -8.24
N GLY A 45 -10.51 -0.81 -7.11
CA GLY A 45 -11.30 0.41 -7.09
C GLY A 45 -10.68 1.55 -7.92
N GLU A 46 -11.46 2.62 -8.09
CA GLU A 46 -11.02 3.82 -8.82
C GLU A 46 -10.70 4.96 -7.84
N ASP A 47 -11.51 5.10 -6.80
CA ASP A 47 -11.28 6.08 -5.74
C ASP A 47 -10.30 5.58 -4.68
N ASN A 48 -9.38 6.44 -4.27
CA ASN A 48 -8.43 6.18 -3.18
C ASN A 48 -7.58 4.91 -3.36
N CYS A 49 -7.40 4.46 -4.59
CA CYS A 49 -6.62 3.28 -4.96
C CYS A 49 -5.16 3.65 -5.19
N TYR A 50 -4.52 4.10 -4.12
CA TYR A 50 -3.11 4.43 -4.08
C TYR A 50 -2.26 3.16 -3.99
N PHE A 51 -1.03 3.20 -4.54
CA PHE A 51 -0.08 2.09 -4.41
C PHE A 51 0.12 1.64 -2.94
N GLY A 52 0.17 2.58 -2.00
CA GLY A 52 0.31 2.32 -0.57
C GLY A 52 -0.85 1.56 0.08
N THR A 53 -1.97 1.37 -0.63
CA THR A 53 -3.07 0.50 -0.19
C THR A 53 -2.74 -0.98 -0.34
N LEU A 54 -1.79 -1.34 -1.21
CA LEU A 54 -1.43 -2.72 -1.52
C LEU A 54 -0.94 -3.48 -0.28
N LEU A 55 0.08 -2.96 0.39
CA LEU A 55 0.75 -3.66 1.49
C LEU A 55 -0.17 -3.88 2.71
N PRO A 56 -0.93 -2.86 3.20
CA PRO A 56 -1.94 -3.04 4.23
C PRO A 56 -3.00 -4.09 3.87
N THR A 57 -3.42 -4.12 2.59
CA THR A 57 -4.44 -5.06 2.11
C THR A 57 -3.91 -6.50 2.14
N LEU A 58 -2.68 -6.74 1.67
CA LEU A 58 -2.06 -8.06 1.69
C LEU A 58 -1.86 -8.59 3.11
N GLU A 59 -1.35 -7.75 4.03
CA GLU A 59 -1.13 -8.13 5.43
C GLU A 59 -2.46 -8.46 6.14
N THR A 60 -3.49 -7.64 5.89
CA THR A 60 -4.83 -7.87 6.44
C THR A 60 -5.45 -9.14 5.87
N LEU A 61 -5.30 -9.37 4.56
CA LEU A 61 -5.79 -10.57 3.89
C LEU A 61 -5.14 -11.83 4.47
N MET A 62 -3.80 -11.87 4.55
CA MET A 62 -3.08 -13.02 5.12
C MET A 62 -3.51 -13.29 6.56
N SER A 63 -3.63 -12.24 7.38
CA SER A 63 -4.06 -12.37 8.77
C SER A 63 -5.48 -12.92 8.89
N LYS A 64 -6.45 -12.33 8.19
CA LYS A 64 -7.85 -12.76 8.21
C LYS A 64 -8.04 -14.18 7.66
N THR A 65 -7.27 -14.54 6.63
CA THR A 65 -7.30 -15.89 6.07
C THR A 65 -6.85 -16.94 7.10
N LEU A 66 -5.77 -16.67 7.83
CA LEU A 66 -5.26 -17.59 8.86
C LEU A 66 -6.17 -17.66 10.09
N GLU A 67 -6.79 -16.54 10.49
CA GLU A 67 -7.75 -16.49 11.61
C GLU A 67 -8.96 -17.42 11.40
N MET A 68 -9.30 -17.77 10.15
CA MET A 68 -10.39 -18.71 9.84
C MET A 68 -9.99 -20.18 9.99
N LYS A 69 -8.69 -20.51 10.07
CA LYS A 69 -8.20 -21.90 10.02
C LYS A 69 -8.88 -22.82 11.03
N ASP A 70 -8.98 -22.38 12.27
CA ASP A 70 -9.47 -23.21 13.39
C ASP A 70 -10.98 -23.47 13.32
N SER A 71 -11.71 -22.71 12.48
CA SER A 71 -13.14 -22.90 12.24
C SER A 71 -13.46 -23.89 11.12
N LEU A 72 -12.45 -24.39 10.41
CA LEU A 72 -12.61 -25.28 9.26
C LEU A 72 -12.51 -26.75 9.66
N THR A 73 -13.26 -27.58 8.96
CA THR A 73 -13.31 -29.03 9.19
C THR A 73 -12.88 -29.85 7.97
N VAL A 74 -13.03 -29.30 6.75
CA VAL A 74 -12.69 -30.01 5.51
C VAL A 74 -11.61 -29.29 4.73
N ALA A 75 -11.72 -27.97 4.54
CA ALA A 75 -10.79 -27.14 3.78
C ALA A 75 -9.60 -26.62 4.61
N THR A 76 -9.15 -27.39 5.61
CA THR A 76 -8.20 -26.93 6.65
C THR A 76 -6.84 -26.50 6.13
N GLY A 77 -6.37 -27.03 4.99
CA GLY A 77 -5.10 -26.63 4.37
C GLY A 77 -5.19 -25.45 3.40
N LEU A 78 -6.41 -24.99 3.07
CA LEU A 78 -6.60 -23.92 2.10
C LEU A 78 -6.09 -22.55 2.61
N PRO A 79 -6.31 -22.14 3.88
CA PRO A 79 -5.77 -20.90 4.40
C PRO A 79 -4.26 -20.76 4.24
N GLU A 80 -3.50 -21.79 4.61
CA GLU A 80 -2.04 -21.84 4.46
C GLU A 80 -1.62 -21.73 3.01
N ALA A 81 -2.28 -22.49 2.13
CA ALA A 81 -1.97 -22.48 0.70
C ALA A 81 -2.17 -21.07 0.11
N ILE A 82 -3.25 -20.38 0.48
CA ILE A 82 -3.51 -19.00 0.04
C ILE A 82 -2.41 -18.06 0.56
N VAL A 83 -2.07 -18.12 1.85
CA VAL A 83 -1.03 -17.25 2.42
C VAL A 83 0.35 -17.51 1.80
N GLN A 84 0.71 -18.78 1.59
CA GLN A 84 1.95 -19.13 0.90
C GLN A 84 1.98 -18.61 -0.54
N ALA A 85 0.88 -18.73 -1.27
CA ALA A 85 0.76 -18.21 -2.62
C ALA A 85 0.90 -16.68 -2.66
N ILE A 86 0.28 -15.96 -1.71
CA ILE A 86 0.42 -14.51 -1.57
C ILE A 86 1.87 -14.13 -1.28
N LYS A 87 2.49 -14.75 -0.26
CA LYS A 87 3.90 -14.49 0.08
C LYS A 87 4.84 -14.72 -1.09
N LYS A 88 4.65 -15.83 -1.82
CA LYS A 88 5.46 -16.16 -2.99
C LYS A 88 5.28 -15.13 -4.11
N ARG A 89 4.03 -14.76 -4.43
CA ARG A 89 3.72 -13.86 -5.55
C ARG A 89 4.10 -12.41 -5.26
N PHE A 90 4.00 -11.98 -4.01
CA PHE A 90 4.25 -10.60 -3.58
C PHE A 90 5.51 -10.43 -2.74
N ALA A 91 6.45 -11.40 -2.75
CA ALA A 91 7.67 -11.36 -1.94
C ALA A 91 8.43 -10.03 -2.09
N SER A 92 8.66 -9.60 -3.34
CA SER A 92 9.36 -8.35 -3.65
C SER A 92 8.66 -7.10 -3.11
N VAL A 93 7.32 -7.11 -3.07
CA VAL A 93 6.52 -5.99 -2.56
C VAL A 93 6.50 -6.00 -1.02
N LEU A 94 6.39 -7.18 -0.41
CA LEU A 94 6.34 -7.37 1.04
C LEU A 94 7.62 -6.88 1.74
N GLU A 95 8.74 -6.95 1.02
CA GLU A 95 10.07 -6.54 1.48
C GLU A 95 10.50 -5.14 0.96
N SER A 96 9.66 -4.48 0.15
CA SER A 96 10.02 -3.21 -0.49
C SER A 96 9.91 -2.02 0.45
N ASN A 97 11.01 -1.28 0.65
CA ASN A 97 10.99 0.00 1.35
C ASN A 97 10.03 1.01 0.71
N ASN A 98 9.93 1.04 -0.62
CA ASN A 98 9.00 1.93 -1.34
C ASN A 98 7.54 1.57 -1.04
N ALA A 99 7.19 0.29 -0.96
CA ALA A 99 5.84 -0.13 -0.60
C ALA A 99 5.51 0.21 0.87
N MET A 100 6.48 0.06 1.77
CA MET A 100 6.32 0.46 3.18
C MET A 100 6.16 1.98 3.33
N LEU A 101 6.98 2.76 2.63
CA LEU A 101 6.89 4.22 2.59
C LEU A 101 5.56 4.68 1.99
N ALA A 102 5.11 4.09 0.88
CA ALA A 102 3.82 4.38 0.28
C ALA A 102 2.68 4.15 1.28
N ALA A 103 2.70 3.02 2.00
CA ALA A 103 1.67 2.67 2.98
C ALA A 103 1.68 3.56 4.22
N VAL A 104 2.85 3.86 4.79
CA VAL A 104 2.94 4.66 6.04
C VAL A 104 2.63 6.13 5.81
N THR A 105 2.90 6.66 4.62
CA THR A 105 2.61 8.06 4.25
C THR A 105 1.14 8.30 3.91
N LEU A 106 0.31 7.25 3.80
CA LEU A 106 -1.14 7.39 3.69
C LEU A 106 -1.78 7.57 5.08
N PRO A 107 -2.47 8.70 5.35
CA PRO A 107 -3.01 9.01 6.68
C PRO A 107 -4.02 7.97 7.21
N LYS A 108 -4.75 7.30 6.30
CA LYS A 108 -5.67 6.21 6.63
C LYS A 108 -4.98 5.03 7.33
N PHE A 109 -3.75 4.71 6.92
CA PHE A 109 -3.04 3.52 7.37
C PHE A 109 -1.99 3.83 8.42
N LYS A 110 -1.06 4.77 8.14
CA LYS A 110 0.11 5.04 8.98
C LYS A 110 0.78 3.73 9.39
N LEU A 111 0.83 3.43 10.69
CA LEU A 111 1.36 2.17 11.23
C LEU A 111 0.27 1.17 11.67
N ARG A 112 -1.02 1.48 11.47
CA ARG A 112 -2.16 0.67 11.96
C ARG A 112 -2.24 -0.71 11.31
N TRP A 113 -1.67 -0.87 10.12
CA TRP A 113 -1.66 -2.12 9.36
C TRP A 113 -0.55 -3.09 9.79
N VAL A 114 0.46 -2.61 10.52
CA VAL A 114 1.56 -3.43 11.01
C VAL A 114 1.20 -3.94 12.40
N ARG A 115 1.18 -5.26 12.59
CA ARG A 115 0.95 -5.87 13.92
C ARG A 115 2.24 -5.97 14.74
N ASP A 116 3.33 -6.40 14.11
CA ASP A 116 4.63 -6.62 14.75
C ASP A 116 5.32 -5.30 15.15
N GLN A 117 5.72 -5.20 16.41
CA GLN A 117 6.31 -3.96 16.94
C GLN A 117 7.69 -3.67 16.35
N ARG A 118 8.52 -4.70 16.07
CA ARG A 118 9.83 -4.50 15.45
C ARG A 118 9.70 -3.96 14.04
N LYS A 119 8.75 -4.49 13.27
CA LYS A 119 8.41 -3.99 11.93
C LYS A 119 7.88 -2.56 11.99
N LYS A 120 7.11 -2.17 13.03
CA LYS A 120 6.71 -0.76 13.20
C LYS A 120 7.91 0.16 13.37
N GLU A 121 8.83 -0.17 14.27
CA GLU A 121 10.04 0.66 14.47
C GLU A 121 10.91 0.71 13.21
N MET A 122 11.04 -0.42 12.49
CA MET A 122 11.73 -0.45 11.19
C MET A 122 11.08 0.48 10.17
N VAL A 123 9.75 0.45 10.01
CA VAL A 123 9.03 1.34 9.08
C VAL A 123 9.17 2.81 9.47
N LYS A 124 9.18 3.13 10.78
CA LYS A 124 9.46 4.49 11.26
C LYS A 124 10.86 4.94 10.88
N GLY A 125 11.87 4.10 11.10
CA GLY A 125 13.25 4.41 10.74
C GLY A 125 13.43 4.62 9.24
N ILE A 126 12.79 3.80 8.41
CA ILE A 126 12.78 3.97 6.95
C ILE A 126 12.13 5.30 6.57
N LEU A 127 11.02 5.68 7.19
CA LEU A 127 10.36 6.95 6.94
C LEU A 127 11.22 8.15 7.33
N ALA A 128 11.82 8.13 8.52
CA ALA A 128 12.71 9.19 8.99
C ALA A 128 13.93 9.36 8.05
N ALA A 129 14.57 8.25 7.68
CA ALA A 129 15.68 8.26 6.74
C ALA A 129 15.31 8.80 5.36
N GLU A 130 14.10 8.50 4.86
CA GLU A 130 13.61 9.06 3.59
C GLU A 130 13.31 10.55 3.72
N CYS A 131 12.73 11.00 4.83
CA CYS A 131 12.48 12.42 5.09
C CYS A 131 13.79 13.24 5.14
N HIS A 132 14.87 12.71 5.73
CA HIS A 132 16.17 13.39 5.76
C HIS A 132 16.74 13.69 4.35
N LYS A 133 16.37 12.93 3.32
CA LYS A 133 16.82 13.19 1.93
C LYS A 133 16.23 14.48 1.34
N PHE A 134 15.18 15.03 1.94
CA PHE A 134 14.54 16.27 1.47
C PHE A 134 15.12 17.53 2.13
N LEU A 135 16.08 17.38 3.05
CA LEU A 135 16.79 18.52 3.64
C LEU A 135 17.83 19.08 2.64
N PRO A 136 17.90 20.41 2.47
CA PRO A 136 18.91 21.04 1.63
C PRO A 136 20.31 20.83 2.24
N GLY A 137 21.09 19.93 1.63
CA GLY A 137 22.45 19.58 2.09
C GLY A 137 23.00 18.28 1.50
N HIS A 138 22.13 17.42 0.95
CA HIS A 138 22.49 16.10 0.42
C HIS A 138 22.49 16.00 -1.12
N GLU A 139 22.74 17.10 -1.85
CA GLU A 139 23.25 16.96 -3.22
C GLU A 139 24.66 16.36 -3.12
N GLN A 140 24.85 15.19 -3.73
CA GLN A 140 26.13 14.47 -3.78
C GLN A 140 27.24 15.38 -4.34
N GLN A 141 27.99 16.03 -3.45
CA GLN A 141 29.23 16.69 -3.81
C GLN A 141 30.33 15.63 -4.00
N PRO A 142 31.04 15.61 -5.15
CA PRO A 142 32.16 14.70 -5.35
C PRO A 142 33.30 15.08 -4.40
N ALA A 143 33.94 14.04 -3.86
CA ALA A 143 34.98 14.08 -2.84
C ALA A 143 35.95 15.27 -2.98
N ARG A 144 36.02 16.10 -1.93
CA ARG A 144 37.12 17.04 -1.73
C ARG A 144 37.94 16.59 -0.52
N ASN A 145 39.20 16.27 -0.78
CA ASN A 145 40.18 15.79 0.19
C ASN A 145 40.30 16.71 1.42
N PRO A 146 40.62 16.17 2.62
CA PRO A 146 40.78 16.98 3.81
C PRO A 146 42.09 17.77 3.74
N VAL A 147 41.98 19.09 3.79
CA VAL A 147 43.12 19.99 4.05
C VAL A 147 42.98 20.45 5.50
N SER A 148 43.96 20.07 6.32
CA SER A 148 44.09 20.51 7.71
C SER A 148 44.25 22.04 7.79
N PRO A 149 43.65 22.71 8.80
CA PRO A 149 44.06 24.06 9.18
C PRO A 149 44.96 24.06 10.41
N THR A 150 46.03 24.84 10.34
CA THR A 150 47.02 25.09 11.40
C THR A 150 46.80 26.51 11.95
N THR A 151 46.29 26.62 13.20
CA THR A 151 46.37 27.76 14.20
C THR A 151 45.93 29.20 13.80
N PRO A 152 45.73 30.17 14.74
CA PRO A 152 45.78 30.18 16.22
C PRO A 152 44.51 30.77 16.92
N PRO A 153 44.42 30.78 18.27
CA PRO A 153 43.26 31.31 19.00
C PRO A 153 43.48 32.78 19.39
N ASP A 154 42.50 33.65 19.14
CA ASP A 154 42.33 34.82 20.00
C ASP A 154 40.92 35.43 19.91
N SER A 155 40.50 36.03 21.03
CA SER A 155 39.38 36.98 21.21
C SER A 155 38.02 36.42 21.66
N GLY A 156 37.88 36.29 22.99
CA GLY A 156 36.88 37.03 23.77
C GLY A 156 35.39 36.88 23.43
N SER A 157 34.76 35.87 24.04
CA SER A 157 33.33 35.89 24.39
C SER A 157 33.17 35.05 25.64
N SER A 158 32.63 35.66 26.71
CA SER A 158 32.22 34.97 27.93
C SER A 158 31.10 33.97 27.62
N LYS A 159 31.45 32.80 27.08
CA LYS A 159 30.61 31.62 27.11
C LYS A 159 30.78 30.96 28.47
N ASP A 160 29.68 30.53 29.06
CA ASP A 160 29.60 29.90 30.38
C ASP A 160 30.67 28.81 30.53
N LYS A 161 31.49 28.91 31.58
CA LYS A 161 32.55 27.92 31.88
C LYS A 161 32.02 26.50 32.09
N GLU A 162 30.71 26.34 32.28
CA GLU A 162 30.05 25.04 32.31
C GLU A 162 29.89 24.40 30.92
N GLN A 163 29.60 25.17 29.87
CA GLN A 163 29.42 24.64 28.50
C GLN A 163 30.75 24.24 27.84
N ASP A 164 31.86 24.80 28.30
CA ASP A 164 33.21 24.39 27.87
C ASP A 164 33.71 23.15 28.65
N PHE A 165 33.16 22.93 29.86
CA PHE A 165 33.44 21.74 30.68
C PHE A 165 32.66 20.51 30.19
N PHE A 166 31.39 20.72 29.84
CA PHE A 166 30.57 19.73 29.14
C PHE A 166 30.57 20.10 27.66
N CYS A 167 31.55 19.63 26.88
CA CYS A 167 31.51 19.74 25.41
C CYS A 167 30.22 19.10 24.87
N PHE A 168 29.14 19.86 24.82
CA PHE A 168 27.91 19.46 24.16
C PHE A 168 28.18 19.56 22.66
N GLU A 169 28.07 18.45 21.94
CA GLU A 169 28.01 18.49 20.48
C GLU A 169 26.82 19.37 20.10
N ASP A 170 27.00 20.29 19.14
CA ASP A 170 25.87 21.07 18.61
C ASP A 170 24.82 20.07 18.09
N ASP A 171 23.63 20.04 18.70
CA ASP A 171 22.53 19.23 18.21
C ASP A 171 22.28 19.60 16.74
N ASP A 172 22.25 18.62 15.86
CA ASP A 172 21.85 18.84 14.47
C ASP A 172 20.36 19.20 14.47
N GLU A 173 20.04 20.49 14.64
CA GLU A 173 18.67 21.01 14.72
C GLU A 173 17.84 20.53 13.52
N THR A 174 18.48 20.28 12.37
CA THR A 174 17.80 19.77 11.17
C THR A 174 17.32 18.32 11.35
N PHE A 175 18.14 17.46 11.96
CA PHE A 175 17.78 16.08 12.29
C PHE A 175 16.61 16.05 13.29
N SER A 176 16.68 16.90 14.32
CA SER A 176 15.62 17.06 15.33
C SER A 176 14.29 17.51 14.72
N THR A 177 14.31 18.43 13.74
CA THR A 177 13.07 18.91 13.07
C THR A 177 12.37 17.83 12.24
N VAL A 178 13.12 16.94 11.58
CA VAL A 178 12.52 15.86 10.77
C VAL A 178 11.97 14.74 11.65
N GLU A 179 12.70 14.35 12.70
CA GLU A 179 12.20 13.35 13.65
C GLU A 179 10.92 13.83 14.36
N THR A 180 10.86 15.10 14.72
CA THR A 180 9.67 15.71 15.31
C THR A 180 8.49 15.75 14.31
N GLU A 181 8.72 16.08 13.04
CA GLU A 181 7.69 16.01 11.98
C GLU A 181 7.11 14.60 11.85
N VAL A 182 7.97 13.59 11.72
CA VAL A 182 7.58 12.18 11.57
C VAL A 182 6.79 11.70 12.79
N MET A 183 7.27 11.99 14.00
CA MET A 183 6.56 11.61 15.22
C MET A 183 5.20 12.30 15.34
N ALA A 184 5.10 13.59 15.01
CA ALA A 184 3.85 14.34 15.06
C ALA A 184 2.81 13.77 14.08
N TYR A 185 3.21 13.50 12.84
CA TYR A 185 2.35 12.87 11.84
C TYR A 185 1.81 11.51 12.29
N LEU A 186 2.69 10.64 12.81
CA LEU A 186 2.35 9.29 13.25
C LEU A 186 1.43 9.28 14.47
N LYS A 187 1.51 10.29 15.35
CA LYS A 187 0.64 10.45 16.52
C LYS A 187 -0.74 11.00 16.19
N THR A 188 -0.90 11.69 15.05
CA THR A 188 -2.18 12.34 14.75
C THR A 188 -3.28 11.32 14.43
N ALA A 189 -4.49 11.55 14.92
CA ALA A 189 -5.63 10.63 14.73
C ALA A 189 -6.35 10.78 13.38
N GLU A 190 -6.21 11.93 12.70
CA GLU A 190 -6.87 12.20 11.42
C GLU A 190 -6.37 11.28 10.30
N THR A 191 -7.31 10.87 9.45
CA THR A 191 -7.12 9.89 8.37
C THR A 191 -7.35 10.46 6.97
N GLY A 192 -7.82 11.71 6.86
CA GLY A 192 -8.04 12.38 5.58
C GLY A 192 -6.73 12.83 4.94
N MET A 193 -6.72 12.98 3.61
CA MET A 193 -5.52 13.42 2.87
C MET A 193 -5.12 14.87 3.19
N GLU A 194 -6.06 15.70 3.66
CA GLU A 194 -5.84 17.12 3.98
C GLU A 194 -4.74 17.35 5.02
N ILE A 195 -4.57 16.42 5.97
CA ILE A 195 -3.54 16.51 7.01
C ILE A 195 -2.12 16.58 6.44
N LEU A 196 -1.89 16.02 5.24
CA LEU A 196 -0.58 16.08 4.59
C LEU A 196 -0.14 17.52 4.30
N LYS A 197 -1.04 18.50 4.28
CA LYS A 197 -0.67 19.92 4.15
C LYS A 197 0.16 20.42 5.33
N THR A 198 0.01 19.81 6.51
CA THR A 198 0.77 20.15 7.73
C THR A 198 2.15 19.50 7.76
N PHE A 199 2.39 18.48 6.93
CA PHE A 199 3.62 17.67 6.90
C PHE A 199 4.23 17.67 5.49
N PRO A 200 4.93 18.74 5.09
CA PRO A 200 5.36 18.95 3.71
C PRO A 200 6.30 17.84 3.20
N THR A 201 7.19 17.34 4.05
CA THR A 201 8.15 16.28 3.70
C THR A 201 7.41 14.96 3.44
N ILE A 202 6.50 14.60 4.34
CA ILE A 202 5.68 13.39 4.24
C ILE A 202 4.75 13.47 3.03
N LYS A 203 4.19 14.65 2.76
CA LYS A 203 3.36 14.89 1.57
C LYS A 203 4.14 14.66 0.28
N ALA A 204 5.38 15.13 0.19
CA ALA A 204 6.23 14.93 -0.98
C ALA A 204 6.49 13.45 -1.25
N ILE A 205 6.82 12.68 -0.20
CA ILE A 205 7.01 11.22 -0.30
C ILE A 205 5.70 10.53 -0.70
N CYS A 206 4.59 10.92 -0.08
CA CYS A 206 3.26 10.38 -0.38
C CYS A 206 2.93 10.57 -1.86
N LEU A 207 3.04 11.79 -2.39
CA LEU A 207 2.73 12.08 -3.79
C LEU A 207 3.63 11.30 -4.75
N LYS A 208 4.93 11.20 -4.45
CA LYS A 208 5.89 10.47 -5.28
C LYS A 208 5.59 8.98 -5.38
N LEU A 209 5.20 8.34 -4.28
CA LEU A 209 5.03 6.89 -4.22
C LEU A 209 3.59 6.42 -4.46
N ASN A 210 2.60 7.25 -4.17
CA ASN A 210 1.18 6.89 -4.25
C ASN A 210 0.48 7.35 -5.54
N ALA A 211 1.18 8.02 -6.46
CA ALA A 211 0.61 8.42 -7.75
C ALA A 211 0.24 7.23 -8.65
N ALA A 212 0.94 6.10 -8.51
CA ALA A 212 0.63 4.88 -9.25
C ALA A 212 -0.55 4.13 -8.62
N THR A 213 -1.42 3.56 -9.46
CA THR A 213 -2.48 2.66 -9.01
C THR A 213 -1.91 1.25 -8.75
N PRO A 214 -2.45 0.50 -7.78
CA PRO A 214 -1.99 -0.86 -7.47
C PRO A 214 -2.50 -1.91 -8.45
N SER A 215 -3.41 -1.55 -9.38
CA SER A 215 -4.05 -2.47 -10.33
C SER A 215 -4.25 -1.82 -11.70
N SER A 216 -4.26 -2.67 -12.74
CA SER A 216 -4.69 -2.34 -14.12
C SER A 216 -6.22 -2.29 -14.29
N ALA A 217 -7.00 -2.68 -13.27
CA ALA A 217 -8.45 -2.78 -13.38
C ALA A 217 -9.16 -1.51 -13.90
N PRO A 218 -8.78 -0.28 -13.50
CA PRO A 218 -9.37 0.94 -14.10
C PRO A 218 -9.18 1.01 -15.62
N VAL A 219 -8.00 0.58 -16.10
CA VAL A 219 -7.69 0.52 -17.54
C VAL A 219 -8.48 -0.60 -18.22
N GLU A 220 -8.68 -1.75 -17.57
CA GLU A 220 -9.50 -2.84 -18.11
C GLU A 220 -10.98 -2.46 -18.22
N ARG A 221 -11.52 -1.66 -17.28
CA ARG A 221 -12.87 -1.09 -17.39
C ARG A 221 -12.97 -0.10 -18.54
N LEU A 222 -11.97 0.76 -18.71
CA LEU A 222 -11.86 1.64 -19.87
C LEU A 222 -11.94 0.81 -21.17
N PHE A 223 -11.16 -0.26 -21.31
CA PHE A 223 -11.21 -1.11 -22.50
C PHE A 223 -12.52 -1.90 -22.65
N SER A 224 -13.16 -2.27 -21.54
CA SER A 224 -14.48 -2.90 -21.56
C SER A 224 -15.53 -1.96 -22.18
N LEU A 225 -15.48 -0.66 -21.88
CA LEU A 225 -16.27 0.36 -22.59
C LEU A 225 -15.90 0.48 -24.07
N GLY A 226 -14.65 0.18 -24.41
CA GLY A 226 -14.17 0.11 -25.80
C GLY A 226 -15.00 -0.83 -26.67
N SER A 227 -15.49 -1.94 -26.13
CA SER A 227 -16.39 -2.85 -26.87
C SER A 227 -17.72 -2.20 -27.28
N LEU A 228 -18.20 -1.20 -26.54
CA LEU A 228 -19.40 -0.43 -26.88
C LEU A 228 -19.13 0.64 -27.94
N VAL A 229 -17.87 1.07 -28.09
CA VAL A 229 -17.44 2.03 -29.11
C VAL A 229 -17.11 1.30 -30.41
N LEU A 230 -16.30 0.23 -30.34
CA LEU A 230 -15.98 -0.71 -31.41
C LEU A 230 -17.05 -1.80 -31.51
N SER A 231 -18.24 -1.40 -31.94
CA SER A 231 -19.29 -2.36 -32.30
C SER A 231 -19.14 -2.82 -33.76
N PRO A 232 -19.66 -4.02 -34.13
CA PRO A 232 -19.69 -4.47 -35.52
C PRO A 232 -20.38 -3.50 -36.50
N LYS A 233 -21.22 -2.58 -36.00
CA LYS A 233 -21.90 -1.53 -36.77
C LYS A 233 -21.14 -0.21 -36.83
N ARG A 234 -20.05 -0.05 -36.06
CA ARG A 234 -19.18 1.14 -35.98
C ARG A 234 -17.70 0.79 -36.22
N ASN A 235 -17.45 -0.23 -37.02
CA ASN A 235 -16.16 -0.83 -37.33
C ASN A 235 -15.28 -0.03 -38.34
N ARG A 236 -15.68 1.19 -38.73
CA ARG A 236 -14.89 2.09 -39.60
C ARG A 236 -14.30 3.28 -38.84
N LEU A 237 -14.09 3.15 -37.53
CA LEU A 237 -13.37 4.15 -36.75
C LEU A 237 -11.87 4.02 -36.98
N SER A 238 -11.19 5.14 -37.23
CA SER A 238 -9.73 5.17 -37.13
C SER A 238 -9.30 5.12 -35.66
N ASP A 239 -8.08 4.65 -35.41
CA ASP A 239 -7.50 4.53 -34.06
C ASP A 239 -7.64 5.85 -33.28
N GLN A 240 -7.27 6.98 -33.88
CA GLN A 240 -7.39 8.31 -33.26
C GLN A 240 -8.83 8.69 -32.87
N ARG A 241 -9.83 8.28 -33.65
CA ARG A 241 -11.24 8.59 -33.33
C ARG A 241 -11.76 7.65 -32.25
N PHE A 242 -11.34 6.40 -32.27
CA PHE A 242 -11.66 5.43 -31.23
C PHE A 242 -11.13 5.89 -29.87
N GLU A 243 -9.84 6.24 -29.78
CA GLU A 243 -9.22 6.73 -28.55
C GLU A 243 -9.93 7.96 -27.99
N LYS A 244 -10.22 8.96 -28.83
CA LYS A 244 -10.96 10.18 -28.42
C LYS A 244 -12.35 9.85 -27.89
N LEU A 245 -13.10 8.99 -28.56
CA LEU A 245 -14.44 8.59 -28.12
C LEU A 245 -14.40 7.80 -26.81
N LEU A 246 -13.38 6.95 -26.63
CA LEU A 246 -13.17 6.18 -25.43
C LEU A 246 -12.92 7.10 -24.22
N LEU A 247 -12.01 8.07 -24.39
CA LEU A 247 -11.70 9.07 -23.38
C LEU A 247 -12.89 9.95 -23.04
N MET A 248 -13.61 10.47 -24.04
CA MET A 248 -14.82 11.29 -23.79
C MET A 248 -15.87 10.51 -23.02
N ARG A 249 -16.08 9.24 -23.36
CA ARG A 249 -17.08 8.39 -22.70
C ARG A 249 -16.70 8.05 -21.27
N TYR A 250 -15.42 7.79 -21.01
CA TYR A 250 -14.93 7.56 -19.66
C TYR A 250 -15.01 8.84 -18.82
N ASN A 251 -14.65 9.98 -19.39
CA ASN A 251 -14.63 11.26 -18.69
C ASN A 251 -16.03 11.83 -18.39
N HIS A 252 -17.05 11.46 -19.15
CA HIS A 252 -18.44 11.91 -18.89
C HIS A 252 -18.94 11.55 -17.48
N TRP A 253 -18.34 10.55 -16.83
CA TRP A 253 -18.65 10.15 -15.46
C TRP A 253 -18.08 11.10 -14.39
N PHE A 254 -17.20 12.04 -14.76
CA PHE A 254 -16.59 13.01 -13.83
C PHE A 254 -17.31 14.37 -13.79
N GLU A 255 -18.37 14.57 -14.57
CA GLU A 255 -19.18 15.81 -14.60
C GLU A 255 -20.47 15.74 -13.73
N SER A 256 -20.53 14.88 -12.70
CA SER A 256 -21.68 14.77 -11.79
C SER A 256 -21.32 15.03 -10.34
#